data_AF-A0A2H6INZ2-F1
#
_entry.id   AF-A0A2H6INZ2-F1
#
_cell.length_a   1.000
_cell.length_b   1.000
_cell.length_c   1.000
_cell.angle_alpha   90.00
_cell.angle_beta   90.00
_cell.angle_gamma   90.00
#
_symmetry.space_group_name_H-M   'P 1'
#
loop_
_entity.id
_entity.type
_entity.pdbx_description
1 polymer ?
#
loop_
_entity_poly.entity_id
_entity_poly.type
_entity_poly.pdbx_seq_one_letter_code
_entity_poly.pdbx_strand_id
1 'polypeptide(L)' 'MKSLKGKIEHFEKLAIIKALHESGWVKAEAARKIGITERMIGYKIKKYGINKEVDRT' A
#
# COMPACT_ATOMS: atom_id res chain seq x y z
N MET A 1 2.14 18.06 -15.77
CA MET A 1 1.57 18.17 -14.41
C MET A 1 0.80 16.87 -14.08
N LYS A 2 1.06 16.18 -12.97
CA LYS A 2 0.29 14.95 -12.63
C LYS A 2 -1.17 15.33 -12.34
N SER A 3 -2.12 14.58 -12.90
CA SER A 3 -3.55 14.74 -12.63
C SER A 3 -3.89 14.49 -11.16
N LEU A 4 -5.05 14.97 -10.70
CA LEU A 4 -5.54 14.68 -9.34
C LEU A 4 -5.57 13.18 -9.07
N LYS A 5 -6.02 12.38 -10.05
CA LYS A 5 -6.00 10.92 -10.00
C LYS A 5 -4.60 10.38 -9.72
N GLY A 6 -3.58 10.86 -10.43
CA GLY A 6 -2.20 10.43 -10.23
C GLY A 6 -1.63 10.81 -8.86
N LYS A 7 -2.06 11.93 -8.29
CA LYS A 7 -1.69 12.32 -6.91
C LYS A 7 -2.33 11.38 -5.89
N ILE A 8 -3.61 11.06 -6.04
CA ILE A 8 -4.33 10.12 -5.16
C ILE A 8 -3.67 8.74 -5.19
N GLU A 9 -3.36 8.22 -6.39
CA GLU A 9 -2.70 6.91 -6.52
C GLU A 9 -1.32 6.89 -5.87
N HIS A 10 -0.58 8.00 -5.94
CA HIS A 10 0.72 8.13 -5.27
C HIS A 10 0.59 8.09 -3.74
N PHE A 11 -0.31 8.90 -3.16
CA PHE A 11 -0.53 8.89 -1.71
C PHE A 11 -1.09 7.56 -1.22
N GLU A 12 -1.98 6.91 -1.99
CA GLU A 12 -2.49 5.59 -1.65
C GLU A 12 -1.36 4.54 -1.64
N LYS A 13 -0.46 4.55 -2.64
CA LYS A 13 0.71 3.67 -2.67
C LYS A 13 1.59 3.87 -1.43
N LEU A 14 1.90 5.13 -1.08
CA LEU A 14 2.73 5.45 0.09
C LEU A 14 2.09 5.00 1.40
N ALA A 15 0.78 5.20 1.56
CA ALA A 15 0.05 4.76 2.75
C ALA A 15 0.09 3.23 2.92
N ILE A 16 -0.06 2.49 1.82
CA ILE A 16 0.02 1.02 1.84
C ILE A 16 1.44 0.56 2.20
N ILE A 17 2.49 1.15 1.61
CA ILE A 17 3.88 0.80 1.92
C ILE A 17 4.19 1.06 3.40
N LYS A 18 3.78 2.23 3.91
CA LYS A 18 3.96 2.58 5.33
C LYS A 18 3.28 1.57 6.25
N ALA A 19 2.02 1.21 5.96
CA ALA A 19 1.28 0.24 6.75
C ALA A 19 1.90 -1.16 6.70
N LEU A 20 2.40 -1.59 5.54
CA LEU A 20 3.13 -2.85 5.39
C LEU A 20 4.43 -2.85 6.19
N HIS A 21 5.18 -1.75 6.21
CA HIS A 21 6.38 -1.63 7.04
C HIS A 21 6.08 -1.76 8.52
N GLU A 22 5.12 -0.98 9.00
CA GLU A 22 4.74 -0.97 10.40
C GLU A 22 4.09 -2.28 10.86
N SER A 23 3.60 -3.11 9.94
CA SER A 23 3.04 -4.43 10.22
C SER A 23 4.02 -5.59 10.02
N GLY A 24 5.30 -5.32 9.73
CA GLY A 24 6.27 -6.38 9.42
C GLY A 24 5.94 -7.16 8.14
N TRP A 25 5.26 -6.51 7.19
CA TRP A 25 4.78 -7.04 5.91
C TRP A 25 3.64 -8.06 6.03
N VAL A 26 2.94 -8.07 7.16
CA VAL A 26 1.71 -8.85 7.34
C VAL A 26 0.54 -8.09 6.73
N LYS A 27 -0.03 -8.62 5.62
CA LYS A 27 -1.10 -7.98 4.84
C LYS A 27 -2.36 -7.72 5.66
N ALA A 28 -2.82 -8.70 6.43
CA ALA A 28 -3.99 -8.57 7.28
C ALA A 28 -3.84 -7.43 8.30
N GLU A 29 -2.67 -7.31 8.91
CA GLU A 29 -2.38 -6.26 9.90
C GLU A 29 -2.22 -4.88 9.24
N ALA A 30 -1.54 -4.80 8.10
CA ALA A 30 -1.46 -3.55 7.33
C ALA A 30 -2.84 -3.06 6.89
N ALA A 31 -3.71 -3.98 6.43
CA ALA A 31 -5.07 -3.67 6.01
C ALA A 31 -5.92 -3.15 7.18
N ARG A 32 -5.86 -3.82 8.34
CA ARG A 32 -6.50 -3.35 9.58
C ARG A 32 -6.03 -1.94 9.94
N LYS A 33 -4.73 -1.67 9.82
CA LYS A 33 -4.15 -0.38 10.19
C LYS A 33 -4.64 0.80 9.35
N ILE A 34 -4.93 0.59 8.07
CA ILE A 34 -5.45 1.63 7.16
C ILE A 34 -6.97 1.52 6.92
N GLY A 35 -7.67 0.69 7.68
CA GLY A 35 -9.13 0.59 7.65
C GLY A 35 -9.71 -0.04 6.39
N ILE A 36 -8.99 -1.00 5.77
CA ILE A 36 -9.48 -1.73 4.60
C ILE A 36 -9.43 -3.25 4.82
N THR A 37 -10.03 -4.00 3.89
CA THR A 37 -9.96 -5.46 3.92
C THR A 37 -8.61 -5.97 3.38
N GLU A 38 -8.19 -7.16 3.82
CA GLU A 38 -6.99 -7.82 3.31
C GLU A 38 -7.07 -8.07 1.79
N ARG A 39 -8.26 -8.35 1.27
CA ARG A 39 -8.47 -8.49 -0.18
C ARG A 39 -8.17 -7.17 -0.92
N MET A 40 -8.65 -6.04 -0.40
CA MET A 40 -8.40 -4.73 -1.00
C MET A 40 -6.92 -4.38 -1.00
N ILE A 41 -6.20 -4.59 0.11
CA ILE A 41 -4.76 -4.32 0.15
C ILE A 41 -4.02 -5.21 -0.85
N GLY A 42 -4.42 -6.49 -0.98
CA GLY A 42 -3.87 -7.42 -1.96
C GLY A 42 -4.01 -6.93 -3.41
N TYR A 43 -5.19 -6.44 -3.79
CA TYR A 43 -5.38 -5.86 -5.12
C TYR A 43 -4.55 -4.60 -5.34
N LYS A 44 -4.41 -3.74 -4.33
CA LYS A 44 -3.63 -2.51 -4.44
C LYS A 44 -2.12 -2.77 -4.50
N ILE A 45 -1.62 -3.75 -3.76
CA ILE A 45 -0.22 -4.24 -3.86
C ILE A 45 0.06 -4.66 -5.30
N LYS A 46 -0.83 -5.48 -5.90
CA LYS A 46 -0.70 -5.91 -7.30
C LYS A 46 -0.79 -4.74 -8.27
N LYS A 47 -1.75 -3.82 -8.08
CA LYS A 47 -1.94 -2.63 -8.92
C LYS A 47 -0.71 -1.72 -8.93
N TYR A 48 -0.07 -1.53 -7.78
CA TYR A 48 1.03 -0.58 -7.59
C TYR A 48 2.43 -1.19 -7.67
N GLY A 49 2.51 -2.50 -7.90
CA GLY A 49 3.77 -3.24 -7.97
C GLY A 49 4.58 -3.15 -6.68
N ILE A 50 3.92 -3.17 -5.52
CA ILE A 50 4.60 -3.07 -4.21
C ILE A 50 5.29 -4.40 -3.91
N ASN A 51 6.58 -4.34 -3.59
CA ASN A 51 7.42 -5.49 -3.31
C ASN A 51 8.24 -5.29 -2.03
N LYS A 52 8.28 -6.32 -1.17
CA LYS A 52 9.02 -6.32 0.10
C LYS A 52 10.51 -6.06 -0.04
N GLU A 53 11.14 -6.48 -1.14
CA GLU A 53 12.57 -6.31 -1.35
C GLU A 53 12.92 -4.92 -1.86
N VAL A 54 12.01 -4.31 -2.63
CA VAL A 54 12.22 -3.02 -3.28
C VAL A 54 11.80 -1.87 -2.39
N ASP A 55 10.61 -1.96 -1.78
CA ASP A 55 10.01 -0.88 -1.00
C ASP A 55 10.38 -0.97 0.50
N ARG A 56 11.41 -1.74 0.89
CA ARG A 56 11.90 -1.84 2.28
C ARG A 56 12.83 -0.71 2.72
N THR A 57 13.27 0.10 1.77
CA THR A 57 14.26 1.17 1.94
C THR A 57 13.57 2.52 1.97
#